data_AF-A0A6I7WMJ2-F1
#
_entry.id   AF-A0A6I7WMJ2-F1
#
_cell.length_a   1.000
_cell.length_b   1.000
_cell.length_c   1.000
_cell.angle_alpha   90.00
_cell.angle_beta   90.00
_cell.angle_gamma   90.00
#
_symmetry.space_group_name_H-M   'P 1'
#
loop_
_entity.id
_entity.type
_entity.pdbx_description
1 polymer ?
#
loop_
_entity_poly.entity_id
_entity_poly.type
_entity_poly.pdbx_seq_one_letter_code
_entity_poly.pdbx_strand_id
1 'polypeptide(L)'
;MPNIRPPAVAGSFYPDNPNTLASMIESYLEQAEPVDKAPKAMIVPHAGYIYSGACAATAYARLQPGRSHIKRVILLGPSHKIGFTGFALSHAEAFRTPLGNIPLDTNAIASLAKLPFVEYLEQAHEFEHSL
;
A
#
# COMPACT_ATOMS: atom_id res chain seq x y z
N MET A 1 -8.79 -12.26 18.30
CA MET A 1 -7.53 -11.89 17.65
C MET A 1 -7.87 -10.91 16.53
N PRO A 2 -7.08 -9.85 16.29
CA PRO A 2 -7.40 -8.88 15.24
C PRO A 2 -7.42 -9.56 13.86
N ASN A 3 -8.34 -9.15 13.00
CA ASN A 3 -8.40 -9.64 11.62
C ASN A 3 -7.25 -9.02 10.80
N ILE A 4 -6.26 -9.80 10.38
CA ILE A 4 -5.05 -9.29 9.70
C ILE A 4 -4.92 -9.92 8.31
N ARG A 5 -4.84 -9.09 7.27
CA ARG A 5 -4.51 -9.53 5.90
C ARG A 5 -3.00 -9.81 5.81
N PRO A 6 -2.57 -11.05 5.48
CA PRO A 6 -1.16 -11.35 5.23
C PRO A 6 -0.69 -10.74 3.89
N PRO A 7 0.62 -10.54 3.68
CA PRO A 7 1.12 -10.12 2.38
C PRO A 7 0.97 -11.26 1.35
N ALA A 8 0.42 -10.95 0.17
CA ALA A 8 0.20 -11.95 -0.88
C ALA A 8 1.47 -12.33 -1.66
N VAL A 9 2.48 -11.44 -1.69
CA VAL A 9 3.64 -11.55 -2.59
C VAL A 9 5.00 -11.30 -1.91
N ALA A 10 5.05 -11.33 -0.58
CA ALA A 10 6.32 -11.32 0.14
C ALA A 10 7.14 -12.57 -0.21
N GLY A 11 8.42 -12.39 -0.50
CA GLY A 11 9.32 -13.45 -0.98
C GLY A 11 9.30 -13.66 -2.50
N SER A 12 8.39 -13.04 -3.24
CA SER A 12 8.34 -13.11 -4.71
C SER A 12 8.49 -11.74 -5.38
N PHE A 13 7.69 -10.74 -4.97
CA PHE A 13 7.78 -9.39 -5.53
C PHE A 13 8.80 -8.52 -4.81
N TYR A 14 9.00 -8.78 -3.52
CA TYR A 14 9.95 -8.10 -2.66
C TYR A 14 10.42 -9.06 -1.56
N PRO A 15 11.59 -8.82 -0.94
CA PRO A 15 12.09 -9.67 0.13
C PRO A 15 11.09 -9.83 1.28
N ASP A 16 10.93 -11.06 1.79
CA ASP A 16 10.16 -11.38 2.99
C ASP A 16 10.96 -11.12 4.28
N ASN A 17 12.29 -11.12 4.20
CA ASN A 17 13.16 -10.75 5.30
C ASN A 17 13.09 -9.23 5.57
N PRO A 18 12.75 -8.79 6.79
CA PRO A 18 12.58 -7.37 7.11
C PRO A 18 13.85 -6.54 6.91
N ASN A 19 15.03 -7.07 7.26
CA ASN A 19 16.29 -6.33 7.14
C ASN A 19 16.66 -6.15 5.67
N THR A 20 16.56 -7.21 4.88
CA THR A 20 16.81 -7.15 3.43
C THR A 20 15.85 -6.17 2.75
N LEU A 21 14.56 -6.20 3.12
CA LEU A 21 13.57 -5.28 2.56
C LEU A 21 13.84 -3.83 2.95
N ALA A 22 14.17 -3.56 4.22
CA ALA A 22 14.49 -2.21 4.69
C ALA A 22 15.69 -1.63 3.96
N SER A 23 16.81 -2.36 3.88
CA SER A 23 18.01 -1.90 3.18
C SER A 23 17.77 -1.67 1.68
N MET A 24 16.97 -2.53 1.04
CA MET A 24 16.58 -2.33 -0.37
C MET A 24 15.79 -1.02 -0.54
N ILE A 25 14.76 -0.79 0.29
CA ILE A 25 13.95 0.44 0.23
C ILE A 25 14.81 1.68 0.52
N GLU A 26 15.66 1.64 1.54
CA GLU A 26 16.58 2.74 1.88
C GLU A 26 17.48 3.09 0.70
N SER A 27 18.12 2.10 0.08
CA SER A 27 18.98 2.32 -1.09
C SER A 27 18.28 2.98 -2.28
N TYR A 28 16.97 2.72 -2.45
CA TYR A 28 16.18 3.37 -3.50
C TYR A 28 15.78 4.79 -3.11
N LEU A 29 15.44 5.03 -1.85
CA LEU A 29 15.06 6.35 -1.34
C LEU A 29 16.26 7.32 -1.30
N GLU A 30 17.47 6.84 -1.01
CA GLU A 30 18.69 7.65 -1.00
C GLU A 30 19.05 8.23 -2.37
N GLN A 31 18.60 7.61 -3.45
CA GLN A 31 18.83 8.07 -4.82
C GLN A 31 17.79 9.11 -5.28
N ALA A 32 16.76 9.37 -4.48
CA ALA A 32 15.69 10.27 -4.86
C ALA A 32 16.04 11.73 -4.54
N GLU A 33 15.78 12.62 -5.50
CA GLU A 33 16.00 14.06 -5.33
C GLU A 33 15.02 14.66 -4.30
N PRO A 34 15.50 15.57 -3.43
CA PRO A 34 14.65 16.27 -2.48
C PRO A 34 13.64 17.18 -3.19
N VAL A 35 12.50 17.40 -2.55
CA VAL A 35 11.46 18.33 -3.02
C VAL A 35 10.93 19.19 -1.88
N ASP A 36 10.41 20.36 -2.22
CA ASP A 36 9.95 21.33 -1.21
C ASP A 36 8.53 21.07 -0.71
N LYS A 37 7.71 20.33 -1.46
CA LYS A 37 6.27 20.16 -1.18
C LYS A 37 5.83 18.72 -1.38
N ALA A 38 5.09 18.21 -0.40
CA ALA A 38 4.45 16.91 -0.50
C ALA A 38 3.20 16.97 -1.40
N PRO A 39 3.06 16.04 -2.37
CA PRO A 39 1.86 15.95 -3.19
C PRO A 39 0.67 15.44 -2.36
N LYS A 40 -0.56 15.79 -2.79
CA LYS A 40 -1.79 15.26 -2.19
C LYS A 40 -2.19 13.88 -2.74
N ALA A 41 -1.74 13.56 -3.94
CA ALA A 41 -1.94 12.27 -4.60
C ALA A 41 -0.71 11.92 -5.42
N MET A 42 -0.44 10.63 -5.59
CA MET A 42 0.64 10.13 -6.43
C MET A 42 0.22 8.82 -7.10
N ILE A 43 0.82 8.55 -8.25
CA ILE A 43 0.67 7.29 -8.97
C ILE A 43 2.04 6.61 -8.87
N VAL A 44 2.03 5.36 -8.43
CA VAL A 44 3.24 4.55 -8.24
C VAL A 44 3.06 3.20 -8.92
N PRO A 45 4.13 2.62 -9.50
CA PRO A 45 4.07 1.27 -10.03
C PRO A 45 3.96 0.23 -8.90
N HIS A 46 3.37 -0.92 -9.20
CA HIS A 46 3.18 -2.05 -8.26
C HIS A 46 3.80 -3.38 -8.76
N ALA A 47 4.76 -3.30 -9.69
CA ALA A 47 5.53 -4.48 -10.08
C ALA A 47 6.51 -4.91 -8.98
N GLY A 48 7.18 -6.05 -9.16
CA GLY A 48 8.25 -6.48 -8.26
C GLY A 48 9.33 -5.42 -8.09
N TYR A 49 9.88 -5.28 -6.88
CA TYR A 49 10.76 -4.16 -6.50
C TYR A 49 12.04 -4.10 -7.32
N ILE A 50 12.53 -5.24 -7.80
CA ILE A 50 13.69 -5.29 -8.71
C ILE A 50 13.44 -4.55 -10.03
N TYR A 51 12.18 -4.41 -10.46
CA TYR A 51 11.80 -3.74 -11.71
C TYR A 51 11.33 -2.31 -11.47
N SER A 52 10.58 -2.06 -10.40
CA SER A 52 9.89 -0.78 -10.19
C SER A 52 10.22 -0.06 -8.88
N GLY A 53 11.01 -0.67 -8.00
CA GLY A 53 11.30 -0.12 -6.66
C GLY A 53 11.97 1.25 -6.71
N ALA A 54 13.00 1.41 -7.54
CA ALA A 54 13.68 2.69 -7.73
C ALA A 54 12.72 3.77 -8.27
N CYS A 55 11.86 3.43 -9.24
CA CYS A 55 10.85 4.35 -9.78
C CYS A 55 9.85 4.77 -8.70
N ALA A 56 9.29 3.81 -7.94
CA ALA A 56 8.37 4.08 -6.86
C ALA A 56 9.00 4.96 -5.77
N ALA A 57 10.28 4.73 -5.43
CA ALA A 57 11.00 5.52 -4.44
C ALA A 57 11.08 7.01 -4.81
N THR A 58 11.24 7.35 -6.10
CA THR A 58 11.23 8.76 -6.54
C THR A 58 9.90 9.46 -6.24
N ALA A 59 8.79 8.73 -6.23
CA ALA A 59 7.49 9.27 -5.84
C ALA A 59 7.37 9.34 -4.32
N TYR A 60 7.69 8.25 -3.59
CA TYR A 60 7.57 8.19 -2.14
C TYR A 60 8.46 9.19 -1.40
N ALA A 61 9.68 9.45 -1.89
CA ALA A 61 10.58 10.45 -1.31
C ALA A 61 9.95 11.85 -1.27
N ARG A 62 9.01 12.14 -2.19
CA ARG A 62 8.29 13.42 -2.23
C ARG A 62 7.34 13.61 -1.05
N LEU A 63 7.03 12.57 -0.28
CA LEU A 63 6.21 12.68 0.92
C LEU A 63 6.98 13.28 2.11
N GLN A 64 8.31 13.37 2.03
CA GLN A 64 9.15 13.76 3.17
C GLN A 64 8.77 15.12 3.78
N PRO A 65 8.51 16.20 3.02
CA PRO A 65 8.06 17.47 3.60
C PRO A 65 6.70 17.39 4.31
N GLY A 66 5.89 16.38 3.96
CA GLY A 66 4.56 16.15 4.54
C GLY A 66 4.55 15.16 5.70
N ARG A 67 5.69 14.54 6.04
CA ARG A 67 5.78 13.41 6.99
C ARG A 67 5.11 13.69 8.34
N SER A 68 5.25 14.90 8.87
CA SER A 68 4.65 15.29 10.16
C SER A 68 3.13 15.44 10.10
N HIS A 69 2.55 15.74 8.93
CA HIS A 69 1.16 16.14 8.76
C HIS A 69 0.29 15.09 8.06
N ILE A 70 0.88 14.15 7.32
CA ILE A 70 0.16 13.03 6.70
C ILE A 70 -0.17 12.00 7.79
N LYS A 71 -1.46 11.87 8.12
CA LYS A 71 -1.94 10.94 9.16
C LYS A 71 -2.73 9.75 8.61
N ARG A 72 -3.19 9.84 7.36
CA ARG A 72 -3.99 8.82 6.69
C ARG A 72 -3.59 8.77 5.22
N VAL A 73 -3.43 7.57 4.69
CA VAL A 73 -3.19 7.30 3.27
C VAL A 73 -4.37 6.49 2.75
N ILE A 74 -4.93 6.90 1.63
CA ILE A 74 -5.91 6.10 0.89
C ILE A 74 -5.13 5.45 -0.25
N LEU A 75 -5.12 4.11 -0.28
CA LEU A 75 -4.48 3.34 -1.33
C LEU A 75 -5.56 2.77 -2.25
N LEU A 76 -5.42 3.02 -3.55
CA LEU A 76 -6.34 2.54 -4.58
C LEU A 76 -5.54 1.73 -5.59
N GLY A 77 -6.02 0.55 -5.94
CA GLY A 77 -5.35 -0.38 -6.82
C GLY A 77 -6.36 -1.15 -7.67
N PRO A 78 -6.00 -1.50 -8.92
CA PRO A 78 -6.84 -2.31 -9.79
C PRO A 78 -6.93 -3.75 -9.26
N SER A 79 -8.04 -4.44 -9.53
CA SER A 79 -8.08 -5.89 -9.32
C SER A 79 -7.55 -6.64 -10.54
N HIS A 80 -6.61 -7.55 -10.29
CA HIS A 80 -6.02 -8.47 -11.26
C HIS A 80 -6.60 -9.89 -11.11
N LYS A 81 -7.22 -10.21 -9.97
CA LYS A 81 -7.64 -11.57 -9.63
C LYS A 81 -9.11 -11.85 -9.92
N ILE A 82 -9.99 -10.90 -9.65
CA ILE A 82 -11.43 -11.08 -9.83
C ILE A 82 -12.08 -9.84 -10.44
N GLY A 83 -13.18 -10.04 -11.15
CA GLY A 83 -13.99 -8.94 -11.69
C GLY A 83 -15.07 -8.51 -10.69
N PHE A 84 -15.24 -7.20 -10.51
CA PHE A 84 -16.36 -6.58 -9.80
C PHE A 84 -16.59 -5.16 -10.33
N THR A 85 -17.73 -4.57 -10.01
CA THR A 85 -18.05 -3.18 -10.32
C THR A 85 -17.95 -2.34 -9.05
N GLY A 86 -17.38 -1.13 -9.14
CA GLY A 86 -17.23 -0.25 -7.99
C GLY A 86 -15.91 -0.46 -7.25
N PHE A 87 -15.92 -0.32 -5.92
CA PHE A 87 -14.75 -0.50 -5.06
C PHE A 87 -14.95 -1.63 -4.05
N ALA A 88 -13.89 -2.41 -3.83
CA ALA A 88 -13.85 -3.46 -2.83
C ALA A 88 -13.13 -3.00 -1.56
N LEU A 89 -13.78 -3.16 -0.41
CA LEU A 89 -13.20 -3.00 0.92
C LEU A 89 -12.84 -4.35 1.53
N SER A 90 -11.94 -4.33 2.51
CA SER A 90 -11.62 -5.48 3.36
C SER A 90 -12.12 -5.25 4.79
N HIS A 91 -12.54 -6.32 5.45
CA HIS A 91 -12.85 -6.43 6.87
C HIS A 91 -11.59 -6.53 7.75
N ALA A 92 -10.39 -6.51 7.17
CA ALA A 92 -9.16 -6.52 7.94
C ALA A 92 -9.03 -5.24 8.79
N GLU A 93 -8.48 -5.40 9.98
CA GLU A 93 -8.13 -4.30 10.89
C GLU A 93 -6.69 -3.82 10.67
N ALA A 94 -5.85 -4.65 10.05
CA ALA A 94 -4.49 -4.30 9.66
C ALA A 94 -4.02 -5.11 8.45
N PHE A 95 -3.12 -4.52 7.67
CA PHE A 95 -2.36 -5.23 6.64
C PHE A 95 -0.97 -5.55 7.19
N ARG A 96 -0.55 -6.82 7.09
CA ARG A 96 0.79 -7.23 7.49
C ARG A 96 1.77 -6.97 6.36
N THR A 97 2.89 -6.34 6.69
CA THR A 97 4.08 -6.25 5.85
C THR A 97 5.26 -6.94 6.55
N PRO A 98 6.35 -7.27 5.83
CA PRO A 98 7.58 -7.71 6.50
C PRO A 98 8.11 -6.70 7.53
N LEU A 99 7.87 -5.40 7.34
CA LEU A 99 8.31 -4.33 8.25
C LEU A 99 7.36 -4.07 9.43
N GLY A 100 6.25 -4.82 9.51
CA GLY A 100 5.26 -4.70 10.58
C GLY A 100 3.83 -4.56 10.06
N ASN A 101 2.89 -4.49 11.00
CA ASN A 101 1.48 -4.33 10.69
C ASN A 101 1.14 -2.85 10.49
N ILE A 102 0.40 -2.55 9.42
CA ILE A 102 -0.16 -1.24 9.13
C ILE A 102 -1.65 -1.26 9.54
N PRO A 103 -2.05 -0.49 10.57
CA PRO A 103 -3.45 -0.46 11.00
C PRO A 103 -4.31 0.23 9.94
N LEU A 104 -5.50 -0.32 9.70
CA LEU A 104 -6.49 0.28 8.83
C LEU A 104 -7.42 1.20 9.61
N ASP A 105 -7.83 2.30 8.98
CA ASP A 105 -8.80 3.22 9.55
C ASP A 105 -10.22 2.67 9.39
N THR A 106 -10.61 1.79 10.31
CA THR A 106 -11.90 1.08 10.26
C THR A 106 -13.10 2.02 10.31
N ASN A 107 -12.98 3.19 10.95
CA ASN A 107 -14.03 4.21 10.96
C ASN A 107 -14.19 4.87 9.58
N ALA A 108 -13.09 5.19 8.91
CA ALA A 108 -13.13 5.70 7.55
C ALA A 108 -13.67 4.65 6.57
N ILE A 109 -13.23 3.39 6.69
CA ILE A 109 -13.72 2.26 5.88
C ILE A 109 -15.23 2.06 6.07
N ALA A 110 -15.72 2.06 7.32
CA ALA A 110 -17.14 1.96 7.61
C ALA A 110 -17.97 3.14 7.05
N SER A 111 -17.35 4.32 6.91
CA SER A 111 -17.98 5.47 6.25
C SER A 111 -18.04 5.29 4.74
N LEU A 112 -16.99 4.75 4.11
CA LEU A 112 -16.95 4.44 2.68
C LEU A 112 -17.95 3.34 2.30
N ALA A 113 -18.16 2.36 3.17
CA ALA A 113 -19.12 1.26 2.95
C ALA A 113 -20.58 1.72 2.84
N LYS A 114 -20.89 2.98 3.16
CA LYS A 114 -22.23 3.56 2.98
C LYS A 114 -22.47 4.07 1.56
N LEU A 115 -21.44 4.13 0.72
CA LEU A 115 -21.57 4.58 -0.66
C LEU A 115 -22.16 3.45 -1.52
N PRO A 116 -23.06 3.75 -2.47
CA PRO A 116 -23.82 2.73 -3.21
C PRO A 116 -22.98 1.89 -4.20
N PHE A 117 -21.71 2.22 -4.39
CA PHE A 117 -20.78 1.55 -5.32
C PHE A 117 -19.58 0.93 -4.59
N VAL A 118 -19.69 0.74 -3.27
CA VAL A 118 -18.62 0.22 -2.41
C VAL A 118 -19.14 -1.00 -1.66
N GLU A 119 -18.44 -2.12 -1.78
CA GLU A 119 -18.82 -3.37 -1.15
C GLU A 119 -17.64 -3.98 -0.40
N TYR A 120 -17.92 -4.74 0.66
CA TYR A 120 -16.91 -5.61 1.25
C TYR A 120 -16.77 -6.87 0.37
N LEU A 121 -15.55 -7.15 -0.05
CA LEU A 121 -15.27 -8.27 -0.96
C LEU A 121 -13.86 -8.81 -0.70
N GLU A 122 -13.71 -9.70 0.29
CA GLU A 122 -12.39 -10.21 0.69
C GLU A 122 -11.63 -10.93 -0.42
N GLN A 123 -12.35 -11.58 -1.34
CA GLN A 123 -11.76 -12.27 -2.49
C GLN A 123 -10.99 -11.30 -3.41
N ALA A 124 -11.33 -10.00 -3.40
CA ALA A 124 -10.59 -8.97 -4.12
C ALA A 124 -9.23 -8.64 -3.48
N HIS A 125 -9.01 -9.03 -2.22
CA HIS A 125 -7.83 -8.68 -1.43
C HIS A 125 -6.88 -9.86 -1.19
N GLU A 126 -7.40 -11.09 -1.15
CA GLU A 126 -6.69 -12.28 -0.67
C GLU A 126 -5.37 -12.57 -1.42
N PHE A 127 -5.40 -12.54 -2.75
CA PHE A 127 -4.23 -12.80 -3.61
C PHE A 127 -3.85 -11.59 -4.47
N GLU A 128 -4.46 -10.43 -4.21
CA GLU A 128 -4.17 -9.20 -4.93
C GLU A 128 -2.85 -8.59 -4.47
N HIS A 129 -2.11 -8.00 -5.42
CA HIS A 129 -0.77 -7.47 -5.22
C HIS A 129 -0.65 -5.98 -5.56
N SER A 130 -1.67 -5.36 -6.16
CA SER A 130 -1.65 -3.94 -6.44
C SER A 130 -1.72 -3.05 -5.19
N LEU A 131 -2.04 -3.64 -4.03
CA LEU A 131 -2.31 -3.00 -2.74
C LEU A 131 -1.48 -3.61 -1.60
#